data_AF-A0A527ZWM0-F1
#
_entry.id   AF-A0A527ZWM0-F1
#
_cell.length_a   1.000
_cell.length_b   1.000
_cell.length_c   1.000
_cell.angle_alpha   90.00
_cell.angle_beta   90.00
_cell.angle_gamma   90.00
#
_symmetry.space_group_name_H-M   'P 1'
#
loop_
_entity.id
_entity.type
_entity.pdbx_description
1 polymer ?
#
loop_
_entity_poly.entity_id
_entity_poly.type
_entity_poly.pdbx_seq_one_letter_code
_entity_poly.pdbx_strand_id
1 'polypeptide(L)' 'MPATAMTEVEEVRIEPDGLIGLLGVPRGAQGIVIFAHGSGSGRLSPRNNHVAAALRQAGLATLLVDLLTSIEEGDRRNVF' A
#
# COMPACT_ATOMS: atom_id res chain seq x y z
N MET A 1 1.64 22.95 -17.08
CA MET A 1 1.66 21.87 -16.07
C MET A 1 0.22 21.45 -15.84
N PRO A 2 -0.22 20.23 -16.19
CA PRO A 2 -1.54 19.81 -15.76
C PRO A 2 -1.49 19.71 -14.23
N ALA A 3 -2.50 20.23 -13.56
CA ALA A 3 -2.62 20.19 -12.12
C ALA A 3 -2.40 18.76 -11.63
N THR A 4 -1.47 18.59 -10.69
CA THR A 4 -1.34 17.38 -9.89
C THR A 4 -2.70 17.11 -9.26
N ALA A 5 -3.54 16.29 -9.88
CA ALA A 5 -4.70 15.74 -9.20
C ALA A 5 -4.13 14.98 -8.00
N MET A 6 -4.42 15.47 -6.80
CA MET A 6 -4.11 14.74 -5.58
C MET A 6 -4.69 13.34 -5.76
N THR A 7 -3.82 12.35 -5.84
CA THR A 7 -4.26 10.96 -5.98
C THR A 7 -4.89 10.57 -4.67
N GLU A 8 -6.20 10.40 -4.68
CA GLU A 8 -6.95 9.89 -3.54
C GLU A 8 -6.43 8.49 -3.22
N VAL A 9 -6.20 8.24 -1.93
CA VAL A 9 -5.78 6.94 -1.43
C VAL A 9 -6.99 6.36 -0.71
N GLU A 10 -7.43 5.21 -1.19
CA GLU A 10 -8.59 4.49 -0.66
C GLU A 10 -8.12 3.24 0.11
N GLU A 11 -8.84 2.92 1.19
CA GLU A 11 -8.67 1.64 1.86
C GLU A 11 -9.43 0.57 1.06
N VAL A 12 -8.72 -0.51 0.72
CA VAL A 12 -9.26 -1.66 -0.02
C VAL A 12 -9.17 -2.92 0.83
N ARG A 13 -10.11 -3.83 0.57
CA ARG A 13 -10.08 -5.19 1.11
C ARG A 13 -9.76 -6.17 -0.01
N ILE A 14 -8.82 -7.08 0.25
CA ILE A 14 -8.34 -8.08 -0.71
C ILE A 14 -8.78 -9.46 -0.23
N GLU A 15 -9.65 -10.07 -1.03
CA GLU A 15 -10.18 -11.42 -0.81
C GLU A 15 -9.17 -12.50 -1.23
N PRO A 16 -9.27 -13.75 -0.72
CA PRO A 16 -10.33 -14.26 0.18
C PRO A 16 -10.07 -14.00 1.67
N ASP A 17 -8.85 -13.62 2.05
CA ASP A 17 -8.45 -13.53 3.46
C ASP A 17 -8.84 -12.19 4.11
N GLY A 18 -9.36 -11.25 3.32
CA GLY A 18 -9.81 -9.94 3.78
C GLY A 18 -8.68 -9.00 4.17
N LEU A 19 -7.50 -9.14 3.53
CA LEU A 19 -6.33 -8.31 3.81
C LEU A 19 -6.63 -6.85 3.52
N ILE A 20 -6.17 -5.96 4.39
CA ILE A 20 -6.44 -4.52 4.26
C ILE A 20 -5.26 -3.86 3.57
N GLY A 21 -5.55 -3.00 2.60
CA GLY A 21 -4.54 -2.21 1.91
C GLY A 21 -4.94 -0.78 1.66
N LEU A 22 -3.96 0.06 1.34
CA LEU A 22 -4.13 1.41 0.86
C LEU A 22 -3.75 1.44 -0.62
N LEU A 23 -4.75 1.68 -1.48
CA LEU A 23 -4.60 1.79 -2.91
C LEU A 23 -4.64 3.27 -3.32
N GLY A 24 -3.65 3.72 -4.07
CA GLY A 24 -3.68 5.04 -4.69
C GLY A 24 -3.38 4.93 -6.17
N VAL A 25 -4.30 5.40 -7.01
CA VAL A 25 -4.23 5.27 -8.48
C VAL A 25 -4.25 6.65 -9.14
N PRO A 26 -3.09 7.19 -9.55
CA PRO A 26 -3.04 8.43 -10.31
C PRO A 26 -3.76 8.27 -11.66
N ARG A 27 -4.33 9.36 -12.17
CA ARG A 27 -4.93 9.36 -13.51
C ARG A 27 -3.87 8.99 -14.56
N GLY A 28 -4.17 7.98 -15.37
CA GLY A 28 -3.28 7.53 -16.44
C GLY A 28 -2.10 6.67 -15.97
N ALA A 29 -2.15 6.14 -14.75
CA ALA A 29 -1.15 5.18 -14.28
C ALA A 29 -1.07 3.96 -15.21
N GLN A 30 0.15 3.63 -15.65
CA GLN A 30 0.42 2.50 -16.55
C GLN A 30 0.97 1.26 -15.83
N GLY A 31 1.25 1.38 -14.54
CA GLY A 31 1.79 0.30 -13.71
C GLY A 31 1.52 0.53 -12.24
N ILE A 32 1.69 -0.54 -11.45
CA ILE A 32 1.47 -0.55 -10.01
C ILE A 32 2.72 -1.05 -9.27
N VAL A 33 3.03 -0.41 -8.15
CA VAL A 33 4.06 -0.86 -7.20
C VAL A 33 3.36 -1.37 -5.95
N ILE A 34 3.62 -2.63 -5.60
CA ILE A 34 3.08 -3.30 -4.41
C ILE A 34 4.16 -3.33 -3.34
N PHE A 35 3.84 -2.81 -2.16
CA PHE A 35 4.77 -2.79 -1.03
C PHE A 35 4.57 -4.03 -0.16
N ALA A 36 5.62 -4.84 -0.06
CA ALA A 36 5.75 -5.83 0.99
C ALA A 36 6.48 -5.19 2.19
N HIS A 37 5.81 -5.12 3.34
CA HIS A 37 6.40 -4.59 4.57
C HIS A 37 7.11 -5.70 5.38
N GLY A 38 8.11 -5.32 6.18
CA GLY A 38 8.78 -6.24 7.12
C GLY A 38 8.06 -6.33 8.47
N SER A 39 8.65 -7.03 9.45
CA SER A 39 8.08 -7.20 10.80
C SER A 39 7.52 -5.93 11.42
N GLY A 40 6.31 -6.04 11.98
CA GLY A 40 5.73 -5.02 12.85
C GLY A 40 5.41 -3.69 12.16
N SER A 41 5.50 -3.64 10.83
CA SER A 41 5.08 -2.50 10.02
C SER A 41 4.00 -3.00 9.08
N GLY A 42 2.91 -2.25 8.90
CA GLY A 42 1.83 -2.61 7.98
C GLY A 42 1.66 -1.59 6.86
N ARG A 43 0.46 -1.53 6.30
CA ARG A 43 0.03 -0.51 5.32
C ARG A 43 0.22 0.93 5.80
N LEU A 44 0.25 1.15 7.12
CA LEU A 44 0.43 2.46 7.77
C LEU A 44 1.89 2.86 8.00
N SER A 45 2.87 2.10 7.51
CA SER A 45 4.30 2.42 7.63
C SER A 45 4.60 3.84 7.12
N PRO A 46 5.09 4.79 7.96
CA PRO A 46 5.37 6.16 7.51
C PRO A 46 6.41 6.22 6.40
N ARG A 47 7.44 5.36 6.48
CA ARG A 47 8.50 5.25 5.46
C ARG A 47 7.94 4.82 4.11
N ASN A 48 7.14 3.73 4.07
CA ASN A 48 6.59 3.25 2.81
C ASN A 48 5.53 4.20 2.25
N ASN A 49 4.71 4.84 3.11
CA ASN A 49 3.75 5.85 2.67
C ASN A 49 4.44 7.06 2.04
N HIS A 50 5.61 7.47 2.57
CA HIS A 50 6.42 8.53 1.95
C HIS A 50 6.92 8.14 0.56
N VAL A 51 7.48 6.93 0.39
CA VAL A 51 7.92 6.43 -0.92
C VAL A 51 6.74 6.29 -1.88
N ALA A 52 5.61 5.77 -1.42
CA ALA A 52 4.42 5.61 -2.23
C ALA A 52 3.87 6.95 -2.72
N ALA A 53 3.89 7.99 -1.87
CA ALA A 53 3.51 9.34 -2.30
C ALA A 53 4.40 9.83 -3.46
N ALA A 54 5.72 9.65 -3.37
CA ALA A 54 6.64 10.02 -4.44
C ALA A 54 6.39 9.23 -5.75
N LEU A 55 6.13 7.93 -5.65
CA LEU A 55 5.80 7.08 -6.81
C LEU A 55 4.48 7.50 -7.48
N ARG A 56 3.46 7.87 -6.70
CA ARG A 56 2.21 8.42 -7.23
C ARG A 56 2.42 9.75 -7.95
N GLN A 57 3.27 10.63 -7.42
CA GLN A 57 3.65 11.87 -8.11
C GLN A 57 4.39 11.60 -9.43
N ALA A 58 5.10 10.48 -9.53
CA ALA A 58 5.74 10.02 -10.77
C ALA A 58 4.79 9.28 -11.74
N GLY A 59 3.49 9.15 -11.41
CA GLY A 59 2.49 8.53 -12.28
C GLY A 59 2.34 7.01 -12.11
N LEU A 60 2.86 6.42 -11.03
CA LEU A 60 2.68 5.00 -10.71
C LEU A 60 1.56 4.80 -9.68
N ALA A 61 0.71 3.80 -9.90
CA ALA A 61 -0.20 3.35 -8.85
C ALA A 61 0.59 2.67 -7.72
N THR A 62 0.07 2.73 -6.51
CA THR A 62 0.70 2.13 -5.32
C THR A 62 -0.30 1.36 -4.51
N LEU A 63 0.07 0.16 -4.07
CA LEU A 63 -0.68 -0.64 -3.10
C LEU A 63 0.22 -0.95 -1.90
N LEU A 64 -0.17 -0.47 -0.72
CA LEU A 64 0.43 -0.86 0.55
C LEU A 64 -0.55 -1.80 1.24
N VAL A 65 -0.20 -3.05 1.44
CA VAL A 65 -1.12 -4.09 1.94
C VAL A 65 -0.57 -4.69 3.22
N ASP A 66 -1.44 -5.00 4.19
CA ASP A 66 -1.11 -5.86 5.31
C ASP A 66 -0.95 -7.30 4.82
N LEU A 67 0.28 -7.82 4.87
CA LEU A 67 0.61 -9.15 4.33
C LEU A 67 0.08 -10.31 5.17
N LEU A 68 -0.29 -10.02 6.41
CA LEU A 68 -0.78 -10.98 7.39
C LEU A 68 -2.14 -10.53 7.86
N THR A 69 -3.04 -11.47 8.08
CA THR A 69 -4.24 -11.22 8.86
C THR A 69 -3.86 -10.86 10.31
N SER A 70 -4.74 -10.18 11.03
CA SER A 70 -4.51 -9.87 12.45
C SER A 70 -4.31 -11.12 13.32
N ILE A 71 -4.79 -12.28 12.87
CA ILE A 71 -4.57 -13.57 13.54
C ILE A 71 -3.13 -14.03 13.30
N GLU A 72 -2.64 -13.95 12.07
CA GLU A 72 -1.29 -14.39 11.69
C GLU A 72 -0.19 -13.49 12.26
N GLU A 73 -0.44 -12.19 12.41
CA GLU A 73 0.49 -11.24 13.06
C GLU A 73 0.83 -11.63 14.51
N GLY A 74 -0.06 -12.36 15.19
CA GLY A 74 0.17 -12.87 16.54
C GLY A 74 1.19 -14.01 16.61
N ASP A 75 1.46 -14.70 15.50
CA ASP A 75 2.45 -15.77 15.42
C ASP A 75 3.83 -15.21 15.07
N ARG A 76 4.74 -15.22 16.05
CA ARG A 76 6.12 -14.75 15.90
C ARG A 76 6.92 -15.45 14.80
N ARG A 77 6.47 -16.60 14.29
CA ARG A 77 7.11 -17.29 13.15
C ARG A 77 6.79 -16.66 11.80
N ASN A 78 5.71 -15.88 11.72
CA ASN A 78 5.23 -15.26 10.49
C ASN A 78 5.77 -13.82 10.31
N VAL A 79 6.45 -13.30 11.33
CA VAL A 79 6.88 -11.91 11.44
C VAL A 79 8.42 -11.88 11.25
N PHE A 80 8.88 -11.34 10.10
CA PHE A 80 10.29 -11.36 9.60
C PHE A 80 11.20 -10.21 10.03
#